data_AF-A0A9D0AB36-F1
#
_entry.id   AF-A0A9D0AB36-F1
#
_cell.length_a   1.000
_cell.length_b   1.000
_cell.length_c   1.000
_cell.angle_alpha   90.00
_cell.angle_beta   90.00
_cell.angle_gamma   90.00
#
_symmetry.space_group_name_H-M   'P 1'
#
loop_
_entity.id
_entity.type
_entity.pdbx_description
1 polymer ?
#
loop_
_entity_poly.entity_id
_entity_poly.type
_entity_poly.pdbx_seq_one_letter_code
_entity_poly.pdbx_strand_id
1 'polypeptide(L)'
;ARLIYNYYQQEYPEAEPFDALYASLPGEVVEGGRSVPAMRQFLDGMHDDPCLDIVELAISIEYAAYDLYRNLADYFAGGPMEEAFLSIAQAEKEHMRIAAEALAFCHS
;
A
#
# COMPACT_ATOMS: atom_id res chain seq x y z
N ALA A 1 0.48 1.36 8.17
CA ALA A 1 0.75 0.27 9.15
C ALA A 1 0.47 0.63 10.62
N ARG A 2 1.16 1.61 11.24
CA ARG A 2 1.01 1.94 12.68
C ARG A 2 -0.42 2.28 13.12
N LEU A 3 -1.16 3.03 12.30
CA LEU A 3 -2.54 3.40 12.62
C LEU A 3 -3.40 2.15 12.88
N ILE A 4 -3.42 1.20 11.93
CA ILE A 4 -4.16 -0.07 12.05
C ILE A 4 -3.66 -0.86 13.26
N TYR A 5 -2.34 -0.88 13.49
CA TYR A 5 -1.78 -1.59 14.62
C TYR A 5 -2.22 -1.04 15.98
N ASN A 6 -2.36 0.29 16.08
CA ASN A 6 -2.85 0.91 17.31
C ASN A 6 -4.29 0.48 17.63
N TYR A 7 -5.14 0.30 16.61
CA TYR A 7 -6.48 -0.26 16.80
C TYR A 7 -6.42 -1.75 17.18
N TYR A 8 -5.58 -2.53 16.51
CA TYR A 8 -5.36 -3.94 16.85
C TYR A 8 -4.92 -4.10 18.32
N GLN A 9 -4.00 -3.27 18.81
CA GLN A 9 -3.51 -3.33 20.18
C GLN A 9 -4.55 -2.87 21.22
N GLN A 10 -5.52 -2.03 20.84
CA GLN A 10 -6.64 -1.68 21.72
C GLN A 10 -7.55 -2.90 21.96
N GLU A 11 -7.77 -3.71 20.93
CA GLU A 11 -8.57 -4.93 21.00
C GLU A 11 -7.79 -6.10 21.63
N TYR A 12 -6.46 -6.13 21.45
CA TYR A 12 -5.54 -7.16 21.96
C TYR A 12 -4.39 -6.52 22.75
N PRO A 13 -4.59 -6.14 24.01
CA PRO A 13 -3.58 -5.45 24.82
C PRO A 13 -2.29 -6.24 25.05
N GLU A 14 -2.35 -7.57 24.94
CA GLU A 14 -1.24 -8.51 25.05
C GLU A 14 -0.39 -8.61 23.78
N ALA A 15 -0.81 -7.98 22.68
CA ALA A 15 -0.06 -7.97 21.43
C ALA A 15 1.35 -7.38 21.62
N GLU A 16 2.31 -7.91 20.86
CA GLU A 16 3.67 -7.39 20.85
C GLU A 16 3.70 -5.89 20.48
N PRO A 17 4.72 -5.11 20.88
CA PRO A 17 4.86 -3.73 20.40
C PRO A 17 5.02 -3.69 18.87
N PHE A 18 4.43 -2.67 18.22
CA PHE A 18 4.47 -2.52 16.76
C PHE A 18 5.86 -2.74 16.17
N ASP A 19 6.89 -2.09 16.73
CA ASP A 19 8.24 -2.14 16.17
C ASP A 19 8.86 -3.54 16.26
N ALA A 20 8.53 -4.30 17.32
CA ALA A 20 9.01 -5.67 17.48
C ALA A 20 8.33 -6.61 16.47
N LEU A 21 7.01 -6.49 16.31
CA LEU A 21 6.27 -7.25 15.30
C LEU A 21 6.74 -6.88 13.89
N TYR A 22 6.81 -5.58 13.57
CA TYR A 22 7.17 -5.12 12.24
C TYR A 22 8.57 -5.60 11.84
N ALA A 23 9.53 -5.58 12.77
CA ALA A 23 10.87 -6.10 12.54
C ALA A 23 10.93 -7.62 12.37
N SER A 24 9.93 -8.37 12.87
CA SER A 24 9.87 -9.83 12.70
C SER A 24 9.19 -10.28 11.40
N LEU A 25 8.50 -9.37 10.70
CA LEU A 25 7.85 -9.68 9.44
C LEU A 25 8.89 -9.99 8.34
N PRO A 26 8.63 -10.98 7.46
CA PRO A 26 9.60 -11.44 6.47
C PRO A 26 9.85 -10.43 5.33
N GLY A 27 9.05 -9.36 5.22
CA GLY A 27 9.21 -8.34 4.17
C GLY A 27 8.89 -8.84 2.76
N GLU A 28 8.14 -9.94 2.63
CA GLU A 28 7.84 -10.58 1.34
C GLU A 28 6.62 -10.02 0.62
N VAL A 29 5.83 -9.19 1.32
CA VAL A 29 4.58 -8.60 0.84
C VAL A 29 4.74 -7.09 0.80
N VAL A 30 4.35 -6.49 -0.32
CA VAL A 30 4.30 -5.04 -0.50
C VAL A 30 2.92 -4.49 -0.15
N GLU A 31 2.85 -3.16 -0.04
CA GLU A 31 1.59 -2.41 0.03
C GLU A 31 0.60 -2.90 -1.06
N GLY A 32 -0.67 -3.04 -0.71
CA GLY A 32 -1.68 -3.64 -1.60
C GLY A 32 -1.65 -5.19 -1.68
N GLY A 33 -0.82 -5.88 -0.89
CA GLY A 33 -0.93 -7.32 -0.64
C GLY A 33 -0.25 -8.23 -1.66
N ARG A 34 0.53 -7.69 -2.59
CA ARG A 34 1.30 -8.48 -3.57
C ARG A 34 2.62 -8.97 -3.00
N SER A 35 3.12 -10.09 -3.49
CA SER A 35 4.46 -10.56 -3.11
C SER A 35 5.56 -9.88 -3.95
N VAL A 36 6.75 -9.74 -3.37
CA VAL A 36 7.92 -9.21 -4.08
C VAL A 36 8.25 -10.02 -5.35
N PRO A 37 8.20 -11.38 -5.36
CA PRO A 37 8.36 -12.15 -6.60
C PRO A 37 7.31 -11.84 -7.67
N ALA A 38 6.04 -11.66 -7.28
CA ALA A 38 4.99 -11.32 -8.23
C ALA A 38 5.20 -9.94 -8.87
N MET A 39 5.78 -8.99 -8.13
CA MET A 39 6.16 -7.68 -8.68
C MET A 39 7.35 -7.75 -9.62
N ARG A 40 8.36 -8.58 -9.30
CA ARG A 40 9.50 -8.79 -10.20
C ARG A 40 9.02 -9.35 -11.54
N GLN A 41 8.14 -10.33 -11.51
CA GLN A 41 7.55 -10.88 -12.73
C GLN A 41 6.74 -9.84 -13.52
N PHE A 42 6.08 -8.92 -12.82
CA PHE A 42 5.37 -7.81 -13.47
C PHE A 42 6.35 -6.87 -14.19
N LEU A 43 7.47 -6.50 -13.55
CA LEU A 43 8.55 -5.71 -14.17
C LEU A 43 9.16 -6.39 -15.40
N ASP A 44 9.39 -7.71 -15.34
CA ASP A 44 9.97 -8.48 -16.45
C ASP A 44 9.10 -8.45 -17.73
N GLY A 45 7.83 -8.04 -17.62
CA GLY A 45 6.87 -7.93 -18.71
C GLY A 45 6.61 -6.50 -19.21
N MET A 46 7.30 -5.48 -18.68
CA MET A 46 7.09 -4.07 -19.06
C MET A 46 8.11 -3.58 -20.11
N HIS A 47 8.19 -2.27 -20.29
CA HIS A 47 8.85 -1.60 -21.41
C HIS A 47 10.39 -1.70 -21.32
N ASP A 48 11.11 -1.27 -22.36
CA ASP A 48 12.58 -1.11 -22.29
C ASP A 48 13.01 0.22 -21.61
N ASP A 49 12.12 0.84 -20.81
CA ASP A 49 12.34 2.11 -20.11
C ASP A 49 12.21 1.91 -18.59
N PRO A 50 13.35 1.74 -17.89
CA PRO A 50 13.34 1.50 -16.45
C PRO A 50 12.69 2.62 -15.61
N CYS A 51 12.67 3.87 -16.10
CA CYS A 51 12.00 4.96 -15.38
C CYS A 51 10.50 4.76 -15.45
N LEU A 52 9.97 4.55 -16.66
CA LEU A 52 8.56 4.31 -16.89
C LEU A 52 8.08 3.10 -16.10
N ASP A 53 8.83 2.00 -16.18
CA ASP A 53 8.52 0.75 -15.49
C ASP A 53 8.39 0.93 -13.98
N ILE A 54 9.32 1.64 -13.34
CA ILE A 54 9.27 1.86 -11.89
C ILE A 54 8.06 2.72 -11.51
N VAL A 55 7.73 3.74 -12.30
CA VAL A 55 6.60 4.62 -12.03
C VAL A 55 5.26 3.89 -12.25
N GLU A 56 5.13 3.09 -13.30
CA GLU A 56 3.94 2.27 -13.56
C GLU A 56 3.74 1.19 -12.49
N LEU A 57 4.83 0.58 -12.03
CA LEU A 57 4.80 -0.34 -10.89
C LEU A 57 4.30 0.38 -9.63
N ALA A 58 4.82 1.57 -9.32
CA ALA A 58 4.37 2.35 -8.17
C ALA A 58 2.87 2.64 -8.26
N ILE A 59 2.38 3.16 -9.39
CA ILE A 59 0.94 3.41 -9.62
C ILE A 59 0.11 2.14 -9.40
N SER A 60 0.60 0.99 -9.88
CA SER A 60 -0.08 -0.30 -9.71
C SER A 60 -0.18 -0.77 -8.26
N ILE A 61 0.86 -0.52 -7.45
CA ILE A 61 0.86 -0.78 -6.00
C ILE A 61 -0.16 0.11 -5.32
N GLU A 62 -0.06 1.43 -5.54
CA GLU A 62 -0.91 2.43 -4.88
C GLU A 62 -2.39 2.23 -5.25
N TYR A 63 -2.68 1.85 -6.49
CA TYR A 63 -4.04 1.50 -6.91
C TYR A 63 -4.58 0.26 -6.18
N ALA A 64 -3.77 -0.80 -6.04
CA ALA A 64 -4.19 -2.00 -5.33
C ALA A 64 -4.42 -1.73 -3.83
N ALA A 65 -3.57 -0.90 -3.22
CA ALA A 65 -3.74 -0.44 -1.84
C ALA A 65 -5.01 0.43 -1.69
N TYR A 66 -5.23 1.38 -2.61
CA TYR A 66 -6.45 2.19 -2.66
C TYR A 66 -7.70 1.31 -2.68
N ASP A 67 -7.78 0.36 -3.61
CA ASP A 67 -8.94 -0.54 -3.75
C ASP A 67 -9.13 -1.39 -2.50
N LEU A 68 -8.06 -1.95 -1.94
CA LEU A 68 -8.10 -2.69 -0.68
C LEU A 68 -8.69 -1.86 0.47
N TYR A 69 -8.14 -0.68 0.72
CA TYR A 69 -8.57 0.16 1.84
C TYR A 69 -9.96 0.75 1.61
N ARG A 70 -10.36 1.00 0.36
CA ARG A 70 -11.71 1.43 0.02
C ARG A 70 -12.73 0.33 0.33
N ASN A 71 -12.44 -0.90 -0.08
CA ASN A 71 -13.31 -2.05 0.21
C ASN A 71 -13.36 -2.36 1.71
N LEU A 72 -12.25 -2.20 2.44
CA LEU A 72 -12.23 -2.36 3.90
C LEU A 72 -13.06 -1.27 4.59
N ALA A 73 -12.97 -0.01 4.16
CA ALA A 73 -13.82 1.05 4.68
C ALA A 73 -15.31 0.71 4.50
N ASP A 74 -15.70 0.27 3.31
CA ASP A 74 -17.08 -0.13 3.01
C ASP A 74 -17.51 -1.35 3.85
N TYR A 75 -16.62 -2.32 4.08
CA TYR A 75 -16.88 -3.48 4.95
C TYR A 75 -17.09 -3.08 6.42
N PHE A 76 -16.33 -2.11 6.90
CA PHE A 76 -16.41 -1.61 8.28
C PHE A 76 -17.34 -0.39 8.44
N ALA A 77 -18.22 -0.13 7.47
CA ALA A 77 -19.10 1.03 7.48
C ALA A 77 -19.94 1.14 8.78
N GLY A 78 -19.96 2.35 9.35
CA GLY A 78 -20.56 2.66 10.65
C GLY A 78 -19.73 2.21 11.86
N GLY A 79 -18.57 1.59 11.64
CA GLY A 79 -17.67 1.10 12.68
C GLY A 79 -16.46 2.01 12.93
N PRO A 80 -15.69 1.74 14.00
CA PRO A 80 -14.56 2.59 14.42
C PRO A 80 -13.38 2.61 13.44
N MET A 81 -13.36 1.69 12.47
CA MET A 81 -12.28 1.54 11.49
C MET A 81 -12.60 2.18 10.13
N GLU A 82 -13.85 2.57 9.85
CA GLU A 82 -14.26 3.13 8.56
C GLU A 82 -13.40 4.35 8.20
N GLU A 83 -13.35 5.35 9.09
CA GLU A 83 -12.60 6.59 8.85
C GLU A 83 -11.10 6.35 8.70
N ALA A 84 -10.55 5.40 9.46
CA ALA A 84 -9.14 5.05 9.36
C ALA A 84 -8.81 4.47 7.98
N PHE A 85 -9.64 3.54 7.47
CA PHE A 85 -9.45 2.98 6.13
C PHE A 85 -9.71 3.99 5.02
N LEU A 86 -10.71 4.87 5.16
CA LEU A 86 -10.94 5.96 4.21
C LEU A 86 -9.75 6.92 4.17
N SER A 87 -9.15 7.25 5.31
CA SER A 87 -7.98 8.12 5.38
C SER A 87 -6.79 7.50 4.66
N ILE A 88 -6.56 6.19 4.79
CA ILE A 88 -5.47 5.50 4.10
C ILE A 88 -5.76 5.47 2.59
N ALA A 89 -6.98 5.12 2.18
CA ALA A 89 -7.36 5.16 0.76
C ALA A 89 -7.13 6.56 0.14
N GLN A 90 -7.43 7.66 0.84
CA GLN A 90 -7.12 8.99 0.31
C GLN A 90 -5.62 9.26 0.20
N ALA A 91 -4.79 8.73 1.09
CA ALA A 91 -3.34 8.84 0.99
C ALA A 91 -2.82 8.12 -0.28
N GLU A 92 -3.28 6.90 -0.55
CA GLU A 92 -2.82 6.15 -1.74
C GLU A 92 -3.26 6.83 -3.04
N LYS A 93 -4.42 7.50 -3.02
CA LYS A 93 -4.85 8.34 -4.16
C LYS A 93 -3.90 9.49 -4.42
N GLU A 94 -3.38 10.12 -3.37
CA GLU A 94 -2.39 11.19 -3.49
C GLU A 94 -1.03 10.64 -3.96
N HIS A 95 -0.62 9.46 -3.48
CA HIS A 95 0.58 8.79 -3.98
C HIS A 95 0.49 8.48 -5.49
N MET A 96 -0.65 7.97 -5.96
CA MET A 96 -0.90 7.79 -7.41
C MET A 96 -0.78 9.11 -8.18
N ARG A 97 -1.28 10.22 -7.64
CA ARG A 97 -1.15 11.54 -8.27
C ARG A 97 0.31 11.96 -8.40
N ILE A 98 1.10 11.79 -7.34
CA ILE A 98 2.53 12.11 -7.33
C ILE A 98 3.30 11.22 -8.31
N ALA A 99 3.00 9.92 -8.34
CA ALA A 99 3.62 8.99 -9.29
C ALA A 99 3.25 9.34 -10.75
N ALA A 100 2.01 9.71 -11.02
CA ALA A 100 1.60 10.17 -12.36
C ALA A 100 2.33 11.45 -12.79
N GLU A 101 2.59 12.38 -11.86
CA GLU A 101 3.43 13.56 -12.13
C GLU A 101 4.88 13.18 -12.43
N ALA A 102 5.40 12.12 -11.80
CA ALA A 102 6.75 11.63 -12.03
C ALA A 102 6.97 11.12 -13.47
N LEU A 103 5.92 10.64 -14.14
CA LEU A 103 5.99 10.19 -15.55
C LEU A 103 6.53 11.28 -16.49
N ALA A 104 6.25 12.55 -16.19
CA ALA A 104 6.72 13.69 -17.00
C ALA A 104 8.26 13.79 -17.03
N PHE A 105 8.96 13.15 -16.08
CA PHE A 105 10.42 13.15 -15.99
C PHE A 105 11.09 11.91 -16.58
N CYS A 106 10.32 10.91 -17.08
CA CYS A 106 10.91 9.69 -17.66
C CYS A 106 11.40 9.84 -19.11
N HIS A 107 11.27 11.02 -19.72
CA HIS A 107 11.73 11.28 -21.10
C HIS A 107 12.92 12.26 -21.17
N SER A 108 13.64 12.44 -20.06
CA SER A 108 14.85 13.29 -20.00
C SER A 108 16.14 12.52 -20.09
#